data_AF-A0A556AB08-F1
#
_entry.id   AF-A0A556AB08-F1
#
_cell.length_a   1.000
_cell.length_b   1.000
_cell.length_c   1.000
_cell.angle_alpha   90.00
_cell.angle_beta   90.00
_cell.angle_gamma   90.00
#
_symmetry.space_group_name_H-M   'P 1'
#
loop_
_entity.id
_entity.type
_entity.pdbx_description
1 polymer ?
#
loop_
_entity_poly.entity_id
_entity_poly.type
_entity_poly.pdbx_seq_one_letter_code
_entity_poly.pdbx_strand_id
1 'polypeptide(L)'
;MRLLAADATWFSCLAALLRLLSSMANTSNSSEAMSSCRMIVRPSGRHWSSLEYSGFKDNAGPRPMATSFRFRKVQKEGDIVLTQRLAEFVIDTRVAALPAQALPAARAAFIDTVGCALLGLTEPVSELAARWAEENGARGRVAVWGRTLSTSPAEAAFANAIASHALDFDDAMPTLRGHPSTTLVPAILAAGADAGASGEHALASYVLGLEVAGKLGVAVGDGHYFRGWHTTATVGVMSSTAAVARLWRLDPDQLRTAWGLAATQASGLVRNFGSMAKPFHAGHAARSALLSVWLARNGCTAERSIFDVPGGFLSTYAGEGATPLAECIERLGAPWEIAEPGIYVKRWPCCYANHRAVGGLLQLKEEHGLRADEIESIDIGFLPGGDGALISSNPHTGLEAKFSIEYCAAAAFIDGTLTMNSFTDDQVMRKPVRALMKKVRRHRIEDSKVYSGLKGYTDVTVRTSRGRYRMRVDKTPGSPAWPLTDADRKEKFLDGARRALGDPAAGALFDQLSRLGSADDGGGRIARDLALRR
;
A
#
# COMPACT_ATOMS: atom_id res chain seq x y z
N MET A 1 -34.39 -37.53 34.35
CA MET A 1 -33.74 -37.67 33.02
C MET A 1 -32.28 -38.04 33.27
N ARG A 2 -31.78 -39.14 32.68
CA ARG A 2 -30.37 -39.58 32.82
C ARG A 2 -29.44 -38.62 32.05
N LEU A 3 -28.35 -38.21 32.71
CA LEU A 3 -27.34 -37.27 32.22
C LEU A 3 -26.26 -37.98 31.39
N LEU A 4 -26.11 -37.60 30.13
CA LEU A 4 -24.97 -37.93 29.28
C LEU A 4 -24.57 -36.66 28.49
N ALA A 5 -23.31 -36.26 28.67
CA ALA A 5 -22.58 -35.16 28.01
C ALA A 5 -23.09 -33.72 28.25
N ALA A 6 -22.33 -32.96 29.04
CA ALA A 6 -22.45 -31.52 29.15
C ALA A 6 -21.75 -30.85 27.96
N ASP A 7 -22.53 -30.36 26.99
CA ASP A 7 -22.05 -29.62 25.82
C ASP A 7 -22.36 -28.12 25.97
N ALA A 8 -21.52 -27.24 25.42
CA ALA A 8 -21.58 -25.78 25.66
C ALA A 8 -22.90 -25.12 25.21
N THR A 9 -23.61 -25.76 24.29
CA THR A 9 -24.97 -25.42 23.86
C THR A 9 -25.98 -25.42 25.01
N TRP A 10 -25.80 -26.29 26.01
CA TRP A 10 -26.70 -26.38 27.16
C TRP A 10 -26.61 -25.15 28.07
N PHE A 11 -25.41 -24.59 28.29
CA PHE A 11 -25.25 -23.40 29.13
C PHE A 11 -25.86 -22.15 28.48
N SER A 12 -25.74 -22.02 27.16
CA SER A 12 -26.40 -20.92 26.43
C SER A 12 -27.93 -21.06 26.43
N CYS A 13 -28.45 -22.29 26.27
CA CYS A 13 -29.88 -22.57 26.39
C CYS A 13 -30.40 -22.34 27.83
N LEU A 14 -29.62 -22.72 28.85
CA LEU A 14 -29.96 -22.51 30.26
C LEU A 14 -29.97 -21.01 30.62
N ALA A 15 -28.99 -20.25 30.14
CA ALA A 15 -28.94 -18.80 30.32
C ALA A 15 -30.09 -18.08 29.61
N ALA A 16 -30.50 -18.55 28.42
CA ALA A 16 -31.67 -18.04 27.70
C ALA A 16 -32.97 -18.37 28.44
N LEU A 17 -33.11 -19.59 28.95
CA LEU A 17 -34.26 -20.01 29.77
C LEU A 17 -34.35 -19.17 31.06
N LEU A 18 -33.22 -18.93 31.74
CA LEU A 18 -33.17 -18.12 32.96
C LEU A 18 -33.53 -16.65 32.71
N ARG A 19 -33.14 -16.06 31.56
CA ARG A 19 -33.55 -14.70 31.18
C ARG A 19 -35.03 -14.62 30.83
N LEU A 20 -35.58 -15.63 30.18
CA LEU A 20 -37.01 -15.71 29.83
C LEU A 20 -37.86 -15.89 31.10
N LEU A 21 -37.44 -16.77 32.01
CA LEU A 21 -38.08 -16.97 33.32
C LEU A 21 -37.98 -15.69 34.18
N SER A 22 -36.86 -14.98 34.13
CA SER A 22 -36.69 -13.68 34.81
C SER A 22 -37.60 -12.59 34.25
N SER A 23 -37.88 -12.56 32.94
CA SER A 23 -38.80 -11.58 32.37
C SER A 23 -40.27 -11.93 32.64
N MET A 24 -40.61 -13.21 32.76
CA MET A 24 -41.97 -13.68 33.11
C MET A 24 -42.28 -13.55 34.61
N ALA A 25 -41.27 -13.62 35.48
CA ALA A 25 -41.44 -13.37 36.91
C ALA A 25 -41.81 -11.92 37.26
N ASN A 26 -41.67 -10.98 36.32
CA ASN A 26 -42.02 -9.55 36.48
C ASN A 26 -43.48 -9.23 36.11
N THR A 27 -44.27 -10.21 35.70
CA THR A 27 -45.71 -10.07 35.47
C THR A 27 -46.47 -10.83 36.56
N SER A 28 -47.23 -10.09 37.36
CA SER A 28 -48.05 -10.61 38.47
C SER A 28 -49.15 -11.56 37.99
N ASN A 29 -48.93 -12.86 38.06
CA ASN A 29 -49.89 -13.89 38.49
C ASN A 29 -49.25 -15.27 38.30
N SER A 30 -48.52 -15.71 39.31
CA SER A 30 -47.85 -17.00 39.36
C SER A 30 -48.70 -18.02 40.12
N SER A 31 -49.15 -19.06 39.43
CA SER A 31 -49.12 -20.45 39.94
C SER A 31 -49.62 -21.51 38.94
N GLU A 32 -50.38 -21.16 37.88
CA GLU A 32 -50.93 -22.18 36.96
C GLU A 32 -50.28 -22.25 35.56
N ALA A 33 -49.38 -21.32 35.19
CA ALA A 33 -48.87 -21.20 33.82
C ALA A 33 -47.64 -22.08 33.47
N MET A 34 -47.12 -22.90 34.37
CA MET A 34 -45.86 -23.63 34.17
C MET A 34 -45.98 -25.06 33.61
N SER A 35 -47.15 -25.50 33.15
CA SER A 35 -47.39 -26.91 32.82
C SER A 35 -47.09 -27.33 31.37
N SER A 36 -46.73 -26.42 30.43
CA SER A 36 -46.29 -26.85 29.10
C SER A 36 -45.41 -25.85 28.34
N CYS A 37 -44.11 -25.82 28.66
CA CYS A 37 -43.11 -25.17 27.81
C CYS A 37 -42.43 -26.23 26.93
N ARG A 38 -42.47 -26.07 25.60
CA ARG A 38 -41.81 -26.97 24.64
C ARG A 38 -40.74 -26.20 23.88
N MET A 39 -39.47 -26.45 24.23
CA MET A 39 -38.32 -25.94 23.49
C MET A 39 -37.98 -26.92 22.37
N ILE A 40 -38.07 -26.47 21.12
CA ILE A 40 -37.70 -27.28 19.95
C ILE A 40 -36.43 -26.68 19.35
N VAL A 41 -35.30 -27.36 19.55
CA VAL A 41 -34.04 -27.03 18.86
C VAL A 41 -33.96 -27.89 17.61
N ARG A 42 -34.08 -27.28 16.42
CA ARG A 42 -33.88 -27.99 15.16
C ARG A 42 -32.44 -27.81 14.67
N PRO A 43 -31.70 -28.88 14.39
CA PRO A 43 -30.44 -28.77 13.67
C PRO A 43 -30.73 -28.48 12.20
N SER A 44 -30.34 -27.30 11.70
CA SER A 44 -30.42 -26.95 10.27
C SER A 44 -29.03 -26.70 9.70
N GLY A 45 -28.36 -27.76 9.25
CA GLY A 45 -27.08 -27.68 8.53
C GLY A 45 -25.96 -26.95 9.28
N ARG A 46 -24.82 -26.76 8.62
CA ARG A 46 -23.67 -26.05 9.21
C ARG A 46 -24.07 -24.59 9.42
N HIS A 47 -24.16 -24.17 10.69
CA HIS A 47 -24.03 -22.80 11.21
C HIS A 47 -25.21 -22.14 11.92
N TRP A 48 -26.40 -22.75 12.06
CA TRP A 48 -27.51 -22.07 12.77
C TRP A 48 -28.35 -23.02 13.63
N SER A 49 -28.82 -22.51 14.77
CA SER A 49 -29.89 -23.10 15.58
C SER A 49 -30.99 -22.06 15.74
N SER A 50 -32.20 -22.36 15.27
CA SER A 50 -33.38 -21.51 15.46
C SER A 50 -34.08 -21.85 16.76
N LEU A 51 -34.61 -20.83 17.44
CA LEU A 51 -35.52 -20.98 18.58
C LEU A 51 -36.93 -20.57 18.11
N GLU A 52 -37.88 -21.49 18.10
CA GLU A 52 -39.29 -21.19 17.84
C GLU A 52 -40.06 -21.05 19.16
N TYR A 53 -40.77 -19.93 19.30
CA TYR A 53 -41.72 -19.69 20.39
C TYR A 53 -43.14 -19.74 19.83
N SER A 54 -44.00 -20.57 20.40
CA SER A 54 -45.45 -20.51 20.18
C SER A 54 -46.11 -19.96 21.44
N GLY A 55 -46.61 -18.73 21.38
CA GLY A 55 -47.35 -18.10 22.47
C GLY A 55 -48.70 -18.78 22.77
N PHE A 56 -49.26 -18.43 23.93
CA PHE A 56 -50.49 -18.98 24.52
C PHE A 56 -51.69 -19.07 23.55
N LYS A 57 -52.50 -20.12 23.72
CA LYS A 57 -53.86 -20.18 23.20
C LYS A 57 -54.74 -19.29 24.08
N ASP A 58 -55.04 -18.09 23.60
CA ASP A 58 -56.28 -17.40 23.97
C ASP A 58 -57.37 -17.70 22.92
N ASN A 59 -58.63 -17.64 23.36
CA ASN A 59 -59.84 -18.04 22.65
C ASN A 59 -60.21 -17.19 21.41
N ALA A 60 -59.23 -16.68 20.67
CA ALA A 60 -59.44 -15.83 19.51
C ALA A 60 -58.46 -16.15 18.36
N GLY A 61 -58.50 -17.38 17.83
CA GLY A 61 -57.90 -17.76 16.53
C GLY A 61 -56.36 -17.69 16.43
N PRO A 62 -55.72 -18.49 15.54
CA PRO A 62 -54.26 -18.51 15.45
C PRO A 62 -53.73 -17.31 14.64
N ARG A 63 -53.01 -16.39 15.31
CA ARG A 63 -52.05 -15.49 14.63
C ARG A 63 -50.63 -15.89 15.05
N PRO A 64 -49.78 -16.43 14.17
CA PRO A 64 -48.39 -16.68 14.49
C PRO A 64 -47.59 -15.37 14.45
N MET A 65 -47.19 -14.83 15.60
CA MET A 65 -46.04 -13.93 15.67
C MET A 65 -44.78 -14.79 15.74
N ALA A 66 -44.11 -14.97 14.59
CA ALA A 66 -42.81 -15.60 14.54
C ALA A 66 -41.73 -14.53 14.80
N THR A 67 -41.28 -14.39 16.05
CA THR A 67 -40.10 -13.58 16.38
C THR A 67 -38.86 -14.46 16.26
N SER A 68 -38.13 -14.38 15.14
CA SER A 68 -36.89 -15.14 14.96
C SER A 68 -35.70 -14.39 15.56
N PHE A 69 -35.08 -14.94 16.60
CA PHE A 69 -33.77 -14.46 17.08
C PHE A 69 -32.65 -15.24 16.39
N ARG A 70 -31.76 -14.54 15.70
CA ARG A 70 -30.54 -15.13 15.11
C ARG A 70 -29.38 -14.91 16.07
N PHE A 71 -28.87 -15.98 16.65
CA PHE A 71 -27.63 -15.95 17.42
C PHE A 71 -26.48 -16.42 16.54
N ARG A 72 -25.40 -15.62 16.50
CA ARG A 72 -24.15 -15.99 15.85
C ARG A 72 -23.33 -16.81 16.83
N LYS A 73 -22.85 -17.97 16.39
CA LYS A 73 -21.89 -18.78 17.14
C LYS A 73 -20.64 -17.94 17.39
N VAL A 74 -20.29 -17.69 18.66
CA VAL A 74 -18.96 -17.18 19.03
C VAL A 74 -17.96 -18.28 18.69
N GLN A 75 -16.97 -17.98 17.86
CA GLN A 75 -15.95 -18.95 17.45
C GLN A 75 -15.13 -19.44 18.67
N LYS A 76 -14.84 -20.74 18.68
CA LYS A 76 -14.03 -21.42 19.70
C LYS A 76 -12.57 -20.97 19.62
N GLU A 77 -11.91 -20.85 20.78
CA GLU A 77 -10.46 -20.90 20.92
C GLU A 77 -9.94 -22.18 20.21
N GLY A 78 -9.17 -22.02 19.13
CA GLY A 78 -8.60 -23.14 18.37
C GLY A 78 -8.45 -22.91 16.86
N ASP A 79 -9.11 -21.92 16.26
CA ASP A 79 -8.84 -21.52 14.87
C ASP A 79 -7.66 -20.52 14.86
N ILE A 80 -6.60 -20.80 14.10
CA ILE A 80 -5.48 -19.86 13.93
C ILE A 80 -6.04 -18.53 13.41
N VAL A 81 -5.90 -17.47 14.21
CA VAL A 81 -6.22 -16.10 13.81
C VAL A 81 -5.18 -15.68 12.76
N LEU A 82 -5.59 -15.38 11.53
CA LEU A 82 -4.68 -15.05 10.42
C LEU A 82 -3.86 -13.80 10.77
N THR A 83 -4.46 -12.85 11.50
CA THR A 83 -3.75 -11.68 12.04
C THR A 83 -2.62 -12.08 13.01
N GLN A 84 -2.81 -13.12 13.83
CA GLN A 84 -1.75 -13.64 14.73
C GLN A 84 -0.61 -14.26 13.93
N ARG A 85 -0.90 -15.14 12.97
CA ARG A 85 0.13 -15.80 12.15
C ARG A 85 0.98 -14.78 11.37
N LEU A 86 0.35 -13.71 10.87
CA LEU A 86 1.07 -12.63 10.21
C LEU A 86 1.95 -11.83 11.19
N ALA A 87 1.47 -11.59 12.41
CA ALA A 87 2.25 -10.90 13.45
C ALA A 87 3.48 -11.71 13.88
N GLU A 88 3.30 -13.00 14.16
CA GLU A 88 4.38 -13.94 14.48
C GLU A 88 5.42 -13.99 13.35
N PHE A 89 4.98 -14.09 12.09
CA PHE A 89 5.88 -14.04 10.94
C PHE A 89 6.74 -12.76 10.93
N VAL A 90 6.14 -11.60 11.16
CA VAL A 90 6.87 -10.31 11.17
C VAL A 90 7.86 -10.20 12.33
N ILE A 91 7.47 -10.64 13.53
CA ILE A 91 8.30 -10.48 14.74
C ILE A 91 9.37 -11.57 14.83
N ASP A 92 9.01 -12.82 14.57
CA ASP A 92 9.85 -13.98 14.87
C ASP A 92 10.79 -14.37 13.72
N THR A 93 10.57 -13.87 12.50
CA THR A 93 11.49 -14.13 11.38
C THR A 93 12.87 -13.56 11.69
N ARG A 94 13.89 -14.43 11.67
CA ARG A 94 15.28 -14.04 11.86
C ARG A 94 15.82 -13.42 10.57
N VAL A 95 16.69 -12.41 10.69
CA VAL A 95 17.34 -11.78 9.53
C VAL A 95 18.07 -12.81 8.66
N ALA A 96 18.77 -13.77 9.28
CA ALA A 96 19.48 -14.84 8.59
C ALA A 96 18.58 -15.81 7.79
N ALA A 97 17.26 -15.76 7.99
CA ALA A 97 16.30 -16.56 7.21
C ALA A 97 15.83 -15.84 5.93
N LEU A 98 16.17 -14.56 5.75
CA LEU A 98 15.87 -13.83 4.53
C LEU A 98 16.76 -14.35 3.38
N PRO A 99 16.24 -14.39 2.14
CA PRO A 99 17.02 -14.87 1.01
C PRO A 99 18.17 -13.89 0.70
N ALA A 100 19.26 -14.40 0.13
CA ALA A 100 20.51 -13.64 -0.04
C ALA A 100 20.33 -12.30 -0.78
N GLN A 101 19.40 -12.24 -1.73
CA GLN A 101 19.09 -11.02 -2.50
C GLN A 101 18.21 -10.00 -1.77
N ALA A 102 17.60 -10.33 -0.62
CA ALA A 102 16.64 -9.47 0.05
C ALA A 102 17.25 -8.16 0.55
N LEU A 103 18.35 -8.22 1.30
CA LEU A 103 18.97 -7.00 1.84
C LEU A 103 19.55 -6.09 0.74
N PRO A 104 20.25 -6.60 -0.29
CA PRO A 104 20.66 -5.78 -1.43
C PRO A 104 19.49 -5.10 -2.15
N ALA A 105 18.38 -5.82 -2.39
CA ALA A 105 17.19 -5.25 -3.02
C ALA A 105 16.51 -4.19 -2.14
N ALA A 106 16.43 -4.43 -0.83
CA ALA A 106 15.93 -3.45 0.14
C ALA A 106 16.79 -2.18 0.14
N ARG A 107 18.12 -2.33 0.12
CA ARG A 107 19.06 -1.20 0.04
C ARG A 107 18.82 -0.36 -1.21
N ALA A 108 18.62 -1.00 -2.37
CA ALA A 108 18.31 -0.30 -3.60
C ALA A 108 17.00 0.50 -3.50
N ALA A 109 15.98 -0.02 -2.81
CA ALA A 109 14.73 0.70 -2.55
C ALA A 109 14.92 1.90 -1.61
N PHE A 110 15.80 1.80 -0.60
CA PHE A 110 16.15 2.92 0.27
C PHE A 110 16.83 4.03 -0.52
N ILE A 111 17.82 3.68 -1.36
CA ILE A 111 18.51 4.63 -2.24
C ILE A 111 17.50 5.32 -3.15
N ASP A 112 16.65 4.56 -3.86
CA ASP A 112 15.65 5.13 -4.77
C ASP A 112 14.69 6.08 -4.05
N THR A 113 14.16 5.66 -2.90
CA THR A 113 13.16 6.44 -2.16
C THR A 113 13.75 7.72 -1.58
N VAL A 114 14.97 7.65 -1.00
CA VAL A 114 15.66 8.84 -0.49
C VAL A 114 16.01 9.79 -1.64
N GLY A 115 16.49 9.27 -2.77
CA GLY A 115 16.76 10.09 -3.96
C GLY A 115 15.51 10.82 -4.46
N CYS A 116 14.38 10.12 -4.55
CA CYS A 116 13.08 10.71 -4.90
C CYS A 116 12.63 11.77 -3.90
N ALA A 117 12.84 11.53 -2.60
CA ALA A 117 12.51 12.50 -1.57
C ALA A 117 13.34 13.77 -1.68
N LEU A 118 14.65 13.65 -1.91
CA LEU A 118 15.57 14.77 -2.09
C LEU A 118 15.18 15.62 -3.31
N LEU A 119 14.78 14.99 -4.43
CA LEU A 119 14.18 15.70 -5.57
C LEU A 119 12.88 16.43 -5.17
N GLY A 120 12.03 15.77 -4.39
CA GLY A 120 10.72 16.29 -3.98
C GLY A 120 10.76 17.38 -2.91
N LEU A 121 11.91 17.70 -2.32
CA LEU A 121 12.01 18.68 -1.23
C LEU A 121 11.59 20.10 -1.60
N THR A 122 11.70 20.46 -2.89
CA THR A 122 11.34 21.80 -3.38
C THR A 122 9.87 21.90 -3.79
N GLU A 123 9.12 20.79 -3.74
CA GLU A 123 7.69 20.81 -4.08
C GLU A 123 6.90 21.55 -2.98
N PRO A 124 5.86 22.33 -3.34
CA PRO A 124 5.12 23.12 -2.35
C PRO A 124 4.49 22.28 -1.23
N VAL A 125 4.09 21.03 -1.53
CA VAL A 125 3.55 20.10 -0.53
C VAL A 125 4.61 19.67 0.50
N SER A 126 5.87 19.54 0.09
CA SER A 126 6.99 19.22 0.97
C SER A 126 7.33 20.39 1.89
N GLU A 127 7.29 21.62 1.38
CA GLU A 127 7.44 22.84 2.18
C GLU A 127 6.30 23.01 3.20
N LEU A 128 5.06 22.70 2.81
CA LEU A 128 3.92 22.67 3.73
C LEU A 128 4.13 21.63 4.86
N ALA A 129 4.59 20.44 4.52
CA ALA A 129 4.83 19.38 5.50
C ALA A 129 5.99 19.71 6.45
N ALA A 130 7.08 20.31 5.94
CA ALA A 130 8.20 20.76 6.76
C ALA A 130 7.79 21.87 7.73
N ARG A 131 7.04 22.87 7.26
CA ARG A 131 6.48 23.93 8.12
C ARG A 131 5.54 23.37 9.18
N TRP A 132 4.66 22.43 8.81
CA TRP A 132 3.80 21.75 9.79
C TRP A 132 4.63 21.04 10.87
N ALA A 133 5.69 20.32 10.48
CA ALA A 133 6.56 19.61 11.40
C ALA A 133 7.32 20.55 12.37
N GLU A 134 7.58 21.79 11.95
CA GLU A 134 8.17 22.85 12.77
C GLU A 134 7.14 23.47 13.71
N GLU A 135 6.01 23.93 13.18
CA GLU A 135 4.98 24.68 13.91
C GLU A 135 4.22 23.81 14.92
N ASN A 136 4.06 22.51 14.67
CA ASN A 136 3.37 21.62 15.61
C ASN A 136 4.16 21.39 16.92
N GLY A 137 5.45 21.74 16.96
CA GLY A 137 6.29 21.72 18.16
C GLY A 137 6.58 20.33 18.75
N ALA A 138 6.33 19.25 18.01
CA ALA A 138 6.63 17.89 18.46
C ALA A 138 8.15 17.72 18.67
N ARG A 139 8.54 17.18 19.82
CA ARG A 139 9.94 17.03 20.20
C ARG A 139 10.50 15.69 19.77
N GLY A 140 11.75 15.69 19.32
CA GLY A 140 12.50 14.48 18.99
C GLY A 140 13.84 14.81 18.33
N ARG A 141 14.57 13.76 17.94
CA ARG A 141 15.90 13.90 17.31
C ARG A 141 15.94 13.36 15.89
N VAL A 142 14.77 13.07 15.31
CA VAL A 142 14.66 12.53 13.95
C VAL A 142 14.66 13.68 12.96
N ALA A 143 15.54 13.63 11.97
CA ALA A 143 15.68 14.70 10.99
C ALA A 143 14.50 14.74 10.00
N VAL A 144 14.06 15.95 9.68
CA VAL A 144 13.31 16.22 8.45
C VAL A 144 14.34 16.39 7.33
N TRP A 145 14.23 15.59 6.27
CA TRP A 145 15.26 15.49 5.24
C TRP A 145 15.44 16.81 4.48
N GLY A 146 16.70 17.15 4.20
CA GLY A 146 17.13 18.41 3.58
C GLY A 146 16.81 19.66 4.41
N ARG A 147 16.62 19.53 5.72
CA ARG A 147 16.39 20.64 6.66
C ARG A 147 17.31 20.49 7.89
N THR A 148 17.51 21.59 8.61
CA THR A 148 18.18 21.58 9.92
C THR A 148 17.25 21.15 11.05
N LEU A 149 15.94 21.06 10.77
CA LEU A 149 14.87 20.68 11.67
C LEU A 149 14.97 19.22 12.13
N SER A 150 14.69 18.99 13.41
CA SER A 150 14.46 17.66 13.99
C SER A 150 13.18 17.67 14.82
N THR A 151 12.42 16.59 14.74
CA THR A 151 11.11 16.47 15.38
C THR A 151 10.89 15.03 15.88
N SER A 152 9.70 14.73 16.35
CA SER A 152 9.28 13.38 16.73
C SER A 152 9.39 12.40 15.54
N PRO A 153 9.56 11.09 15.79
CA PRO A 153 9.62 10.11 14.72
C PRO A 153 8.41 10.16 13.76
N ALA A 154 7.20 10.34 14.30
CA ALA A 154 5.96 10.36 13.50
C ALA A 154 5.88 11.57 12.56
N GLU A 155 6.24 12.76 13.05
CA GLU A 155 6.20 14.00 12.24
C GLU A 155 7.36 14.05 11.24
N ALA A 156 8.53 13.50 11.58
CA ALA A 156 9.63 13.37 10.62
C ALA A 156 9.25 12.40 9.49
N ALA A 157 8.69 11.23 9.83
CA ALA A 157 8.20 10.28 8.83
C ALA A 157 7.11 10.89 7.94
N PHE A 158 6.19 11.69 8.51
CA PHE A 158 5.17 12.41 7.76
C PHE A 158 5.77 13.31 6.67
N ALA A 159 6.68 14.20 7.05
CA ALA A 159 7.31 15.15 6.12
C ALA A 159 8.16 14.43 5.06
N ASN A 160 8.95 13.45 5.48
CA ASN A 160 9.86 12.71 4.61
C ASN A 160 9.10 11.82 3.61
N ALA A 161 7.99 11.20 4.01
CA ALA A 161 7.14 10.43 3.12
C ALA A 161 6.42 11.30 2.10
N ILE A 162 5.91 12.47 2.49
CA ILE A 162 5.35 13.45 1.54
C ILE A 162 6.40 13.81 0.49
N ALA A 163 7.61 14.16 0.91
CA ALA A 163 8.69 14.51 -0.03
C ALA A 163 9.00 13.36 -0.99
N SER A 164 9.09 12.11 -0.49
CA SER A 164 9.37 10.94 -1.32
C SER A 164 8.30 10.64 -2.38
N HIS A 165 7.04 11.01 -2.11
CA HIS A 165 5.93 10.79 -3.04
C HIS A 165 5.56 12.03 -3.88
N ALA A 166 6.19 13.18 -3.61
CA ALA A 166 5.78 14.48 -4.15
C ALA A 166 5.76 14.53 -5.69
N LEU A 167 6.71 13.81 -6.31
CA LEU A 167 6.94 13.85 -7.75
C LEU A 167 6.37 12.66 -8.52
N ASP A 168 5.73 11.71 -7.83
CA ASP A 168 5.31 10.43 -8.39
C ASP A 168 6.47 9.71 -9.11
N PHE A 169 7.66 9.71 -8.51
CA PHE A 169 8.88 9.12 -9.10
C PHE A 169 9.47 7.95 -8.30
N ASP A 170 8.91 7.72 -7.11
CA ASP A 170 9.15 6.58 -6.27
C ASP A 170 8.66 5.27 -6.92
N ASP A 171 9.17 4.16 -6.39
CA ASP A 171 8.89 2.82 -6.88
C ASP A 171 7.42 2.39 -6.76
N ALA A 172 7.11 1.22 -7.32
CA ALA A 172 5.81 0.59 -7.18
C ALA A 172 5.94 -0.93 -7.08
N MET A 173 4.88 -1.59 -6.60
CA MET A 173 4.82 -3.05 -6.51
C MET A 173 3.51 -3.61 -7.11
N PRO A 174 3.56 -4.58 -8.04
CA PRO A 174 2.37 -5.11 -8.70
C PRO A 174 1.36 -5.82 -7.79
N THR A 175 1.81 -6.48 -6.73
CA THR A 175 0.95 -7.18 -5.74
C THR A 175 0.20 -6.21 -4.83
N LEU A 176 0.79 -5.03 -4.58
CA LEU A 176 0.14 -3.93 -3.86
C LEU A 176 -0.74 -3.05 -4.77
N ARG A 177 -0.41 -2.96 -6.07
CA ARG A 177 -0.93 -1.94 -6.99
C ARG A 177 -0.77 -0.53 -6.41
N GLY A 178 0.41 -0.26 -5.85
CA GLY A 178 0.71 0.98 -5.14
C GLY A 178 2.20 1.15 -4.90
N HIS A 179 2.54 2.12 -4.06
CA HIS A 179 3.90 2.57 -3.79
C HIS A 179 4.31 2.18 -2.36
N PRO A 180 5.00 1.04 -2.17
CA PRO A 180 5.29 0.58 -0.81
C PRO A 180 6.36 1.44 -0.13
N SER A 181 7.44 1.78 -0.84
CA SER A 181 8.65 2.32 -0.22
C SER A 181 8.49 3.74 0.30
N THR A 182 7.65 4.55 -0.35
CA THR A 182 7.34 5.92 0.09
C THR A 182 6.69 5.97 1.48
N THR A 183 6.07 4.87 1.94
CA THR A 183 5.58 4.76 3.32
C THR A 183 6.54 4.01 4.24
N LEU A 184 7.18 2.95 3.74
CA LEU A 184 8.06 2.09 4.52
C LEU A 184 9.39 2.75 4.87
N VAL A 185 10.11 3.29 3.88
CA VAL A 185 11.47 3.81 4.08
C VAL A 185 11.47 5.00 5.05
N PRO A 186 10.62 6.03 4.91
CA PRO A 186 10.57 7.13 5.88
C PRO A 186 10.18 6.67 7.29
N ALA A 187 9.23 5.73 7.41
CA ALA A 187 8.82 5.20 8.71
C ALA A 187 9.94 4.40 9.38
N ILE A 188 10.66 3.57 8.61
CA ILE A 188 11.77 2.75 9.08
C ILE A 188 12.97 3.61 9.48
N LEU A 189 13.34 4.60 8.66
CA LEU A 189 14.45 5.50 8.98
C LEU A 189 14.11 6.32 10.24
N ALA A 190 12.87 6.78 10.40
CA ALA A 190 12.43 7.49 11.60
C ALA A 190 12.43 6.60 12.85
N ALA A 191 11.81 5.42 12.78
CA ALA A 191 11.77 4.47 13.90
C ALA A 191 13.16 3.93 14.26
N GLY A 192 14.00 3.68 13.26
CA GLY A 192 15.38 3.23 13.42
C GLY A 192 16.28 4.30 14.04
N ALA A 193 16.11 5.58 13.68
CA ALA A 193 16.80 6.70 14.33
C ALA A 193 16.52 6.76 15.83
N ASP A 194 15.24 6.61 16.17
CA ASP A 194 14.73 6.69 17.53
C ASP A 194 15.19 5.50 18.39
N ALA A 195 15.09 4.29 17.83
CA ALA A 195 15.50 3.05 18.50
C ALA A 195 17.02 2.82 18.50
N GLY A 196 17.78 3.53 17.66
CA GLY A 196 19.20 3.27 17.43
C GLY A 196 19.44 1.91 16.78
N ALA A 197 18.60 1.51 15.82
CA ALA A 197 18.73 0.23 15.12
C ALA A 197 19.90 0.23 14.12
N SER A 198 20.39 -0.96 13.74
CA SER A 198 21.46 -1.14 12.73
C SER A 198 20.88 -1.19 11.32
N GLY A 199 21.69 -0.85 10.30
CA GLY A 199 21.29 -0.92 8.89
C GLY A 199 20.67 -2.26 8.49
N GLU A 200 21.25 -3.36 8.96
CA GLU A 200 20.73 -4.71 8.73
C GLU A 200 19.28 -4.88 9.25
N HIS A 201 18.99 -4.40 10.46
CA HIS A 201 17.64 -4.49 11.01
C HIS A 201 16.65 -3.57 10.29
N ALA A 202 17.08 -2.39 9.81
CA ALA A 202 16.24 -1.55 8.96
C ALA A 202 15.86 -2.26 7.66
N LEU A 203 16.85 -2.81 6.96
CA LEU A 203 16.63 -3.51 5.70
C LEU A 203 15.77 -4.75 5.89
N ALA A 204 15.98 -5.53 6.96
CA ALA A 204 15.15 -6.69 7.28
C ALA A 204 13.70 -6.29 7.60
N SER A 205 13.49 -5.21 8.36
CA SER A 205 12.15 -4.68 8.65
C SER A 205 11.43 -4.18 7.39
N TYR A 206 12.17 -3.63 6.43
CA TYR A 206 11.62 -3.29 5.11
C TYR A 206 11.16 -4.53 4.36
N VAL A 207 11.96 -5.59 4.30
CA VAL A 207 11.59 -6.84 3.62
C VAL A 207 10.31 -7.42 4.20
N LEU A 208 10.19 -7.47 5.53
CA LEU A 208 9.00 -8.00 6.21
C LEU A 208 7.78 -7.09 6.05
N GLY A 209 7.97 -5.77 6.11
CA GLY A 209 6.90 -4.81 5.83
C GLY A 209 6.39 -4.92 4.39
N LEU A 210 7.31 -5.11 3.42
CA LEU A 210 6.96 -5.31 2.02
C LEU A 210 6.21 -6.62 1.80
N GLU A 211 6.58 -7.68 2.50
CA GLU A 211 5.86 -8.95 2.49
C GLU A 211 4.41 -8.77 2.96
N VAL A 212 4.19 -8.02 4.05
CA VAL A 212 2.84 -7.65 4.52
C VAL A 212 2.09 -6.83 3.46
N ALA A 213 2.73 -5.85 2.84
CA ALA A 213 2.12 -5.05 1.77
C ALA A 213 1.66 -5.91 0.59
N GLY A 214 2.48 -6.87 0.14
CA GLY A 214 2.12 -7.75 -0.97
C GLY A 214 0.95 -8.67 -0.62
N LYS A 215 1.00 -9.32 0.55
CA LYS A 215 -0.07 -10.24 0.98
C LYS A 215 -1.39 -9.53 1.24
N LEU A 216 -1.37 -8.37 1.90
CA LEU A 216 -2.58 -7.57 2.10
C LEU A 216 -3.07 -6.91 0.81
N GLY A 217 -2.18 -6.50 -0.10
CA GLY A 217 -2.52 -5.96 -1.41
C GLY A 217 -3.33 -6.94 -2.25
N VAL A 218 -2.86 -8.19 -2.31
CA VAL A 218 -3.59 -9.28 -2.98
C VAL A 218 -4.89 -9.62 -2.23
N ALA A 219 -4.89 -9.53 -0.88
CA ALA A 219 -6.07 -9.80 -0.08
C ALA A 219 -7.18 -8.74 -0.22
N VAL A 220 -6.85 -7.49 -0.52
CA VAL A 220 -7.87 -6.45 -0.82
C VAL A 220 -8.31 -6.48 -2.28
N GLY A 221 -7.46 -6.96 -3.19
CA GLY A 221 -7.77 -7.14 -4.61
C GLY A 221 -7.90 -5.83 -5.41
N ASP A 222 -8.01 -5.96 -6.73
CA ASP A 222 -8.09 -4.80 -7.64
C ASP A 222 -9.37 -3.96 -7.44
N GLY A 223 -10.47 -4.59 -7.03
CA GLY A 223 -11.72 -3.92 -6.74
C GLY A 223 -11.62 -2.92 -5.59
N HIS A 224 -10.64 -3.06 -4.69
CA HIS A 224 -10.35 -2.05 -3.68
C HIS A 224 -9.95 -0.71 -4.33
N TYR A 225 -9.04 -0.77 -5.31
CA TYR A 225 -8.63 0.40 -6.08
C TYR A 225 -9.79 0.97 -6.90
N PHE A 226 -10.59 0.11 -7.54
CA PHE A 226 -11.72 0.55 -8.37
C PHE A 226 -12.88 1.16 -7.58
N ARG A 227 -13.04 0.80 -6.31
CA ARG A 227 -13.95 1.51 -5.39
C ARG A 227 -13.48 2.93 -5.05
N GLY A 228 -12.23 3.27 -5.37
CA GLY A 228 -11.67 4.61 -5.21
C GLY A 228 -10.62 4.72 -4.10
N TRP A 229 -10.17 3.62 -3.50
CA TRP A 229 -9.13 3.65 -2.47
C TRP A 229 -7.72 3.62 -3.05
N HIS A 230 -6.80 4.30 -2.38
CA HIS A 230 -5.39 4.30 -2.72
C HIS A 230 -4.60 3.31 -1.85
N THR A 231 -4.21 2.16 -2.39
CA THR A 231 -3.51 1.07 -1.65
C THR A 231 -2.20 1.50 -1.00
N THR A 232 -1.45 2.42 -1.64
CA THR A 232 -0.27 3.08 -1.06
C THR A 232 -0.53 3.61 0.35
N ALA A 233 -1.76 4.02 0.63
CA ALA A 233 -2.15 4.59 1.92
C ALA A 233 -2.83 3.54 2.81
N THR A 234 -3.88 2.90 2.29
CA THR A 234 -4.74 1.99 3.06
C THR A 234 -4.04 0.71 3.47
N VAL A 235 -3.17 0.16 2.60
CA VAL A 235 -2.31 -1.00 2.92
C VAL A 235 -0.93 -0.54 3.39
N GLY A 236 -0.42 0.60 2.88
CA GLY A 236 0.86 1.17 3.30
C GLY A 236 0.96 1.43 4.80
N VAL A 237 -0.12 1.90 5.45
CA VAL A 237 -0.16 2.07 6.91
C VAL A 237 0.04 0.74 7.64
N MET A 238 -0.49 -0.37 7.12
CA MET A 238 -0.35 -1.70 7.72
C MET A 238 1.07 -2.25 7.59
N SER A 239 1.67 -2.11 6.40
CA SER A 239 3.05 -2.54 6.15
C SER A 239 4.04 -1.71 6.97
N SER A 240 3.86 -0.39 7.05
CA SER A 240 4.72 0.46 7.88
C SER A 240 4.53 0.15 9.37
N THR A 241 3.31 -0.17 9.82
CA THR A 241 3.07 -0.60 11.21
C THR A 241 3.86 -1.87 11.53
N ALA A 242 3.88 -2.85 10.62
CA ALA A 242 4.65 -4.08 10.77
C ALA A 242 6.17 -3.80 10.91
N ALA A 243 6.72 -2.98 10.02
CA ALA A 243 8.14 -2.64 10.02
C ALA A 243 8.56 -1.84 11.26
N VAL A 244 7.74 -0.86 11.68
CA VAL A 244 8.00 -0.05 12.88
C VAL A 244 7.88 -0.89 14.15
N ALA A 245 6.86 -1.75 14.26
CA ALA A 245 6.70 -2.63 15.41
C ALA A 245 7.91 -3.53 15.62
N ARG A 246 8.45 -4.09 14.54
CA ARG A 246 9.68 -4.89 14.59
C ARG A 246 10.87 -4.07 15.09
N LEU A 247 11.09 -2.86 14.56
CA LEU A 247 12.21 -2.00 14.99
C LEU A 247 12.10 -1.55 16.44
N TRP A 248 10.87 -1.31 16.91
CA TRP A 248 10.59 -0.96 18.30
C TRP A 248 10.40 -2.17 19.22
N ARG A 249 10.65 -3.37 18.71
CA ARG A 249 10.69 -4.64 19.46
C ARG A 249 9.38 -4.94 20.20
N LEU A 250 8.26 -4.70 19.54
CA LEU A 250 6.96 -5.18 20.02
C LEU A 250 6.91 -6.71 19.95
N ASP A 251 6.09 -7.31 20.80
CA ASP A 251 5.68 -8.71 20.66
C ASP A 251 4.53 -8.87 19.64
N PRO A 252 4.19 -10.11 19.22
CA PRO A 252 3.11 -10.35 18.26
C PRO A 252 1.74 -9.79 18.70
N ASP A 253 1.40 -9.85 19.98
CA ASP A 253 0.11 -9.37 20.49
C ASP A 253 0.02 -7.83 20.46
N GLN A 254 1.12 -7.15 20.73
CA GLN A 254 1.23 -5.71 20.58
C GLN A 254 1.14 -5.29 19.10
N LEU A 255 1.77 -6.03 18.17
CA LEU A 255 1.65 -5.74 16.73
C LEU A 255 0.20 -5.93 16.24
N ARG A 256 -0.49 -6.98 16.68
CA ARG A 256 -1.92 -7.16 16.38
C ARG A 256 -2.76 -5.98 16.83
N THR A 257 -2.51 -5.49 18.03
CA THR A 257 -3.17 -4.30 18.59
C THR A 257 -2.83 -3.05 17.76
N ALA A 258 -1.56 -2.89 17.38
CA ALA A 258 -1.12 -1.79 16.54
C ALA A 258 -1.80 -1.79 15.17
N TRP A 259 -2.00 -2.95 14.54
CA TRP A 259 -2.78 -3.06 13.31
C TRP A 259 -4.26 -2.70 13.51
N GLY A 260 -4.86 -3.05 14.64
CA GLY A 260 -6.21 -2.60 15.01
C GLY A 260 -6.32 -1.07 15.02
N LEU A 261 -5.33 -0.37 15.61
CA LEU A 261 -5.26 1.09 15.62
C LEU A 261 -4.95 1.70 14.24
N ALA A 262 -4.09 1.04 13.47
CA ALA A 262 -3.73 1.46 12.11
C ALA A 262 -4.92 1.35 11.15
N ALA A 263 -5.76 0.31 11.30
CA ALA A 263 -6.96 0.11 10.47
C ALA A 263 -7.94 1.28 10.56
N THR A 264 -8.14 1.85 11.74
CA THR A 264 -9.02 3.01 11.95
C THR A 264 -8.45 4.29 11.33
N GLN A 265 -7.17 4.29 10.92
CA GLN A 265 -6.50 5.42 10.25
C GLN A 265 -6.26 5.15 8.76
N ALA A 266 -6.61 3.96 8.24
CA ALA A 266 -6.38 3.58 6.86
C ALA A 266 -7.30 4.37 5.91
N SER A 267 -6.75 5.42 5.29
CA SER A 267 -7.49 6.36 4.45
C SER A 267 -6.70 6.75 3.20
N GLY A 268 -7.38 7.33 2.20
CA GLY A 268 -6.77 7.85 0.97
C GLY A 268 -7.59 7.51 -0.27
N LEU A 269 -7.95 8.53 -1.05
CA LEU A 269 -8.87 8.39 -2.18
C LEU A 269 -8.18 8.69 -3.51
N VAL A 270 -8.37 7.83 -4.51
CA VAL A 270 -7.82 7.95 -5.87
C VAL A 270 -8.27 9.26 -6.54
N ARG A 271 -9.44 9.79 -6.18
CA ARG A 271 -9.96 11.07 -6.71
C ARG A 271 -9.06 12.28 -6.44
N ASN A 272 -8.13 12.19 -5.50
CA ASN A 272 -7.14 13.23 -5.21
C ASN A 272 -5.87 13.14 -6.06
N PHE A 273 -5.76 12.21 -7.00
CA PHE A 273 -4.62 12.14 -7.92
C PHE A 273 -4.56 13.39 -8.80
N GLY A 274 -3.35 13.87 -9.09
CA GLY A 274 -3.14 15.16 -9.77
C GLY A 274 -3.21 16.38 -8.83
N SER A 275 -3.19 16.18 -7.51
CA SER A 275 -3.11 17.24 -6.50
C SER A 275 -2.07 16.92 -5.41
N MET A 276 -1.76 17.91 -4.56
CA MET A 276 -0.88 17.74 -3.39
C MET A 276 -1.43 16.74 -2.35
N ALA A 277 -2.71 16.36 -2.41
CA ALA A 277 -3.27 15.36 -1.53
C ALA A 277 -2.77 13.92 -1.82
N LYS A 278 -2.28 13.63 -3.03
CA LYS A 278 -1.72 12.29 -3.32
C LYS A 278 -0.45 12.02 -2.49
N PRO A 279 0.56 12.92 -2.42
CA PRO A 279 1.69 12.77 -1.51
C PRO A 279 1.31 12.73 -0.02
N PHE A 280 0.31 13.52 0.38
CA PHE A 280 -0.21 13.49 1.75
C PHE A 280 -0.62 12.08 2.20
N HIS A 281 -1.18 11.26 1.30
CA HIS A 281 -1.53 9.88 1.61
C HIS A 281 -0.34 9.06 2.15
N ALA A 282 0.84 9.18 1.53
CA ALA A 282 2.04 8.49 1.98
C ALA A 282 2.53 9.02 3.33
N GLY A 283 2.54 10.35 3.49
CA GLY A 283 2.81 11.03 4.76
C GLY A 283 1.95 10.53 5.90
N HIS A 284 0.64 10.55 5.69
CA HIS A 284 -0.34 10.14 6.69
C HIS A 284 -0.18 8.67 7.06
N ALA A 285 -0.01 7.78 6.08
CA ALA A 285 0.22 6.35 6.35
C ALA A 285 1.49 6.11 7.19
N ALA A 286 2.61 6.75 6.86
CA ALA A 286 3.86 6.63 7.62
C ALA A 286 3.70 7.17 9.05
N ARG A 287 3.07 8.35 9.21
CA ARG A 287 2.78 8.97 10.52
C ARG A 287 1.90 8.07 11.39
N SER A 288 0.79 7.59 10.82
CA SER A 288 -0.19 6.76 11.51
C SER A 288 0.38 5.40 11.92
N ALA A 289 1.31 4.84 11.16
CA ALA A 289 2.03 3.64 11.56
C ALA A 289 2.83 3.86 12.85
N LEU A 290 3.68 4.90 12.92
CA LEU A 290 4.45 5.19 14.13
C LEU A 290 3.55 5.50 15.33
N LEU A 291 2.49 6.28 15.12
CA LEU A 291 1.52 6.57 16.19
C LEU A 291 0.84 5.29 16.71
N SER A 292 0.41 4.40 15.81
CA SER A 292 -0.29 3.16 16.17
C SER A 292 0.59 2.21 16.96
N VAL A 293 1.85 2.04 16.53
CA VAL A 293 2.84 1.23 17.26
C VAL A 293 3.14 1.85 18.62
N TRP A 294 3.31 3.17 18.68
CA TRP A 294 3.58 3.86 19.94
C TRP A 294 2.42 3.66 20.93
N LEU A 295 1.18 3.85 20.48
CA LEU A 295 -0.03 3.66 21.30
C LEU A 295 -0.15 2.21 21.81
N ALA A 296 0.00 1.22 20.93
CA ALA A 296 -0.07 -0.19 21.32
C ALA A 296 1.02 -0.56 22.34
N ARG A 297 2.26 -0.09 22.13
CA ARG A 297 3.38 -0.30 23.06
C ARG A 297 3.12 0.32 24.44
N ASN A 298 2.32 1.39 24.51
CA ASN A 298 1.98 2.10 25.74
C ASN A 298 0.59 1.70 26.30
N GLY A 299 0.06 0.54 25.90
CA GLY A 299 -1.12 -0.06 26.52
C GLY A 299 -2.46 0.40 25.95
N CYS A 300 -2.48 1.14 24.83
CA CYS A 300 -3.73 1.36 24.09
C CYS A 300 -4.24 0.02 23.54
N THR A 301 -5.56 -0.17 23.53
CA THR A 301 -6.21 -1.41 23.09
C THR A 301 -6.95 -1.21 21.77
N ALA A 302 -7.07 -2.28 20.99
CA ALA A 302 -7.82 -2.32 19.74
C ALA A 302 -8.18 -3.78 19.39
N GLU A 303 -8.96 -3.97 18.32
CA GLU A 303 -9.25 -5.30 17.78
C GLU A 303 -7.96 -6.00 17.32
N ARG A 304 -7.63 -7.14 17.94
CA ARG A 304 -6.40 -7.90 17.69
C ARG A 304 -6.53 -8.87 16.51
N SER A 305 -7.72 -9.02 15.95
CA SER A 305 -8.00 -9.89 14.81
C SER A 305 -8.55 -9.07 13.64
N ILE A 306 -8.00 -7.86 13.45
CA ILE A 306 -8.57 -6.84 12.57
C ILE A 306 -8.66 -7.27 11.10
N PHE A 307 -7.87 -8.26 10.66
CA PHE A 307 -7.96 -8.81 9.31
C PHE A 307 -8.94 -9.99 9.20
N ASP A 308 -9.34 -10.59 10.31
CA ASP A 308 -10.16 -11.82 10.35
C ASP A 308 -11.65 -11.53 10.52
N VAL A 309 -11.97 -10.48 11.28
CA VAL A 309 -13.32 -10.30 11.80
C VAL A 309 -14.25 -9.58 10.81
N PRO A 310 -15.56 -9.91 10.82
CA PRO A 310 -16.60 -9.12 10.17
C PRO A 310 -16.57 -7.67 10.63
N GLY A 311 -16.63 -6.73 9.68
CA GLY A 311 -16.44 -5.30 9.98
C GLY A 311 -14.98 -4.89 10.22
N GLY A 312 -14.04 -5.85 10.18
CA GLY A 312 -12.61 -5.59 10.17
C GLY A 312 -12.11 -5.03 8.83
N PHE A 313 -10.80 -4.84 8.72
CA PHE A 313 -10.17 -4.18 7.58
C PHE A 313 -10.49 -4.87 6.25
N LEU A 314 -10.18 -6.17 6.12
CA LEU A 314 -10.40 -6.90 4.86
C LEU A 314 -11.89 -7.01 4.52
N SER A 315 -12.75 -7.31 5.50
CA SER A 315 -14.20 -7.36 5.30
C SER A 315 -14.78 -6.04 4.78
N THR A 316 -14.14 -4.91 5.07
CA THR A 316 -14.64 -3.57 4.72
C THR A 316 -13.97 -3.03 3.45
N TYR A 317 -12.68 -3.32 3.24
CA TYR A 317 -11.87 -2.70 2.20
C TYR A 317 -11.72 -3.58 0.96
N ALA A 318 -11.82 -4.91 1.10
CA ALA A 318 -11.64 -5.83 -0.01
C ALA A 318 -12.72 -5.65 -1.09
N GLY A 319 -12.29 -5.63 -2.35
CA GLY A 319 -13.16 -5.54 -3.52
C GLY A 319 -13.12 -6.79 -4.40
N GLU A 320 -13.66 -6.66 -5.61
CA GLU A 320 -13.54 -7.70 -6.63
C GLU A 320 -12.07 -8.09 -6.88
N GLY A 321 -11.82 -9.38 -7.13
CA GLY A 321 -10.46 -9.91 -7.30
C GLY A 321 -9.64 -10.03 -6.00
N ALA A 322 -10.24 -9.81 -4.84
CA ALA A 322 -9.64 -10.11 -3.55
C ALA A 322 -9.38 -11.61 -3.40
N THR A 323 -8.19 -11.97 -2.91
CA THR A 323 -7.87 -13.35 -2.52
C THR A 323 -8.08 -13.51 -1.02
N PRO A 324 -8.67 -14.61 -0.52
CA PRO A 324 -8.77 -14.85 0.91
C PRO A 324 -7.41 -14.75 1.61
N LEU A 325 -7.33 -14.04 2.74
CA LEU A 325 -6.07 -13.85 3.45
C LEU A 325 -5.41 -15.19 3.83
N ALA A 326 -6.21 -16.21 4.12
CA ALA A 326 -5.72 -17.57 4.40
C ALA A 326 -4.80 -18.10 3.29
N GLU A 327 -5.18 -17.91 2.02
CA GLU A 327 -4.37 -18.31 0.87
C GLU A 327 -3.15 -17.40 0.69
N CYS A 328 -3.29 -16.09 0.95
CA CYS A 328 -2.16 -15.15 0.88
C CYS A 328 -1.07 -15.52 1.90
N ILE A 329 -1.45 -15.90 3.13
CA ILE A 329 -0.48 -16.20 4.19
C ILE A 329 0.18 -17.58 4.06
N GLU A 330 -0.39 -18.50 3.28
CA GLU A 330 0.28 -19.76 2.90
C GLU A 330 1.56 -19.51 2.10
N ARG A 331 1.66 -18.35 1.44
CA ARG A 331 2.80 -17.96 0.59
C ARG A 331 3.75 -16.96 1.26
N LEU A 332 3.69 -16.80 2.59
CA LEU A 332 4.60 -15.91 3.32
C LEU A 332 6.06 -16.34 3.11
N GLY A 333 6.86 -15.44 2.54
CA GLY A 333 8.27 -15.69 2.22
C GLY A 333 8.51 -16.74 1.14
N ALA A 334 7.46 -17.17 0.41
CA ALA A 334 7.54 -18.24 -0.58
C ALA A 334 6.63 -17.99 -1.81
N PRO A 335 7.10 -17.21 -2.82
CA PRO A 335 8.32 -16.42 -2.81
C PRO A 335 8.17 -15.16 -1.96
N TRP A 336 9.31 -14.57 -1.59
CA TRP A 336 9.36 -13.25 -0.96
C TRP A 336 8.97 -12.16 -1.97
N GLU A 337 8.12 -11.23 -1.57
CA GLU A 337 7.65 -10.13 -2.43
C GLU A 337 8.80 -9.29 -2.99
N ILE A 338 9.87 -9.12 -2.20
CA ILE A 338 11.06 -8.37 -2.62
C ILE A 338 11.85 -9.06 -3.74
N ALA A 339 11.71 -10.38 -3.87
CA ALA A 339 12.34 -11.18 -4.91
C ALA A 339 11.39 -11.37 -6.10
N GLU A 340 10.12 -11.68 -5.83
CA GLU A 340 9.09 -11.88 -6.84
C GLU A 340 7.74 -11.36 -6.32
N PRO A 341 7.13 -10.35 -6.98
CA PRO A 341 7.52 -9.77 -8.26
C PRO A 341 8.68 -8.77 -8.18
N GLY A 342 9.16 -8.44 -6.97
CA GLY A 342 10.16 -7.41 -6.74
C GLY A 342 9.61 -5.98 -6.87
N ILE A 343 10.51 -5.02 -6.66
CA ILE A 343 10.22 -3.59 -6.70
C ILE A 343 10.43 -3.03 -8.11
N TYR A 344 9.46 -2.26 -8.60
CA TYR A 344 9.50 -1.65 -9.92
C TYR A 344 9.95 -0.19 -9.78
N VAL A 345 11.21 0.10 -10.11
CA VAL A 345 11.80 1.45 -9.97
C VAL A 345 11.50 2.29 -11.21
N LYS A 346 10.75 3.39 -11.06
CA LYS A 346 10.38 4.24 -12.19
C LYS A 346 11.62 4.77 -12.92
N ARG A 347 11.64 4.59 -14.25
CA ARG A 347 12.64 5.17 -15.15
C ARG A 347 12.36 6.65 -15.44
N TRP A 348 11.08 7.00 -15.56
CA TRP A 348 10.63 8.37 -15.84
C TRP A 348 9.69 8.90 -14.74
N PRO A 349 9.72 10.21 -14.43
CA PRO A 349 8.96 10.80 -13.33
C PRO A 349 7.49 11.05 -13.66
N CYS A 350 6.78 9.99 -14.06
CA CYS A 350 5.36 10.00 -14.40
C CYS A 350 4.67 8.66 -14.05
N CYS A 351 3.35 8.61 -14.19
CA CYS A 351 2.55 7.43 -13.89
C CYS A 351 3.06 6.19 -14.66
N TYR A 352 3.12 5.03 -14.00
CA TYR A 352 3.61 3.78 -14.59
C TYR A 352 2.85 3.34 -15.85
N ALA A 353 1.57 3.71 -15.98
CA ALA A 353 0.77 3.44 -17.17
C ALA A 353 1.38 4.05 -18.45
N ASN A 354 2.26 5.06 -18.34
CA ASN A 354 2.98 5.61 -19.48
C ASN A 354 4.22 4.79 -19.89
N HIS A 355 4.82 4.02 -18.97
CA HIS A 355 6.21 3.57 -19.12
C HIS A 355 6.39 2.57 -20.24
N ARG A 356 5.49 1.58 -20.40
CA ARG A 356 5.60 0.61 -21.51
C ARG A 356 5.48 1.29 -22.87
N ALA A 357 4.52 2.21 -23.00
CA ALA A 357 4.33 2.96 -24.24
C ALA A 357 5.56 3.81 -24.58
N VAL A 358 6.10 4.56 -23.60
CA VAL A 358 7.31 5.37 -23.78
C VAL A 358 8.51 4.47 -24.13
N GLY A 359 8.71 3.36 -23.41
CA GLY A 359 9.80 2.41 -23.69
C GLY A 359 9.73 1.83 -25.10
N GLY A 360 8.55 1.36 -25.52
CA GLY A 360 8.36 0.84 -26.88
C GLY A 360 8.53 1.89 -27.96
N LEU A 361 8.06 3.13 -27.72
CA LEU A 361 8.26 4.24 -28.65
C LEU A 361 9.75 4.58 -28.84
N LEU A 362 10.53 4.61 -27.76
CA LEU A 362 11.96 4.88 -27.82
C LEU A 362 12.72 3.75 -28.52
N GLN A 363 12.37 2.49 -28.27
CA GLN A 363 12.95 1.35 -28.99
C GLN A 363 12.63 1.39 -30.49
N LEU A 364 11.36 1.63 -30.87
CA LEU A 364 10.99 1.78 -32.29
C LEU A 364 11.69 2.96 -32.96
N LYS A 365 11.88 4.07 -32.23
CA LYS A 365 12.59 5.25 -32.71
C LYS A 365 14.05 4.92 -33.02
N GLU A 366 14.73 4.26 -32.07
CA GLU A 366 16.13 3.85 -32.20
C GLU A 366 16.32 2.82 -33.32
N GLU A 367 15.51 1.76 -33.34
CA GLU A 367 15.64 0.64 -34.28
C GLU A 367 15.43 1.06 -35.75
N HIS A 368 14.52 2.00 -36.01
CA HIS A 368 14.14 2.39 -37.38
C HIS A 368 14.60 3.80 -37.79
N GLY A 369 15.33 4.49 -36.92
CA GLY A 369 15.81 5.86 -37.13
C GLY A 369 14.67 6.85 -37.35
N LEU A 370 13.60 6.74 -36.56
CA LEU A 370 12.39 7.55 -36.75
C LEU A 370 12.58 8.98 -36.24
N ARG A 371 12.08 9.96 -36.99
CA ARG A 371 12.11 11.38 -36.61
C ARG A 371 10.72 11.92 -36.31
N ALA A 372 10.63 12.93 -35.45
CA ALA A 372 9.35 13.48 -35.02
C ALA A 372 8.58 14.19 -36.16
N ASP A 373 9.29 14.74 -37.14
CA ASP A 373 8.73 15.47 -38.29
C ASP A 373 8.05 14.56 -39.31
N GLU A 374 8.43 13.29 -39.40
CA GLU A 374 7.81 12.29 -40.30
C GLU A 374 6.63 11.54 -39.68
N ILE A 375 6.29 11.79 -38.40
CA ILE A 375 5.21 11.08 -37.72
C ILE A 375 3.85 11.55 -38.22
N GLU A 376 3.06 10.62 -38.76
CA GLU A 376 1.67 10.84 -39.15
C GLU A 376 0.72 10.53 -38.00
N SER A 377 0.95 9.42 -37.28
CA SER A 377 0.16 9.00 -36.11
C SER A 377 0.93 8.09 -35.17
N ILE A 378 0.62 8.17 -33.88
CA ILE A 378 1.04 7.21 -32.85
C ILE A 378 -0.23 6.60 -32.23
N ASP A 379 -0.43 5.28 -32.37
CA ASP A 379 -1.52 4.58 -31.67
C ASP A 379 -0.96 3.79 -30.48
N ILE A 380 -1.61 3.89 -29.33
CA ILE A 380 -1.21 3.22 -28.09
C ILE A 380 -2.39 2.43 -27.54
N GLY A 381 -2.21 1.12 -27.39
CA GLY A 381 -3.21 0.17 -26.96
C GLY A 381 -3.08 -0.15 -25.48
N PHE A 382 -4.19 -0.09 -24.75
CA PHE A 382 -4.25 -0.42 -23.34
C PHE A 382 -5.22 -1.56 -23.05
N LEU A 383 -4.77 -2.53 -22.24
CA LEU A 383 -5.63 -3.54 -21.64
C LEU A 383 -6.62 -2.90 -20.65
N PRO A 384 -7.75 -3.55 -20.34
CA PRO A 384 -8.74 -3.00 -19.40
C PRO A 384 -8.09 -2.62 -18.07
N GLY A 385 -8.30 -1.38 -17.62
CA GLY A 385 -7.71 -0.84 -16.38
C GLY A 385 -6.24 -0.40 -16.47
N GLY A 386 -5.55 -0.68 -17.58
CA GLY A 386 -4.13 -0.36 -17.79
C GLY A 386 -3.83 1.14 -17.84
N ASP A 387 -4.77 1.97 -18.29
CA ASP A 387 -4.66 3.42 -18.41
C ASP A 387 -5.57 4.18 -17.42
N GLY A 388 -6.20 3.51 -16.45
CA GLY A 388 -7.21 4.13 -15.57
C GLY A 388 -6.70 5.30 -14.73
N ALA A 389 -5.38 5.42 -14.54
CA ALA A 389 -4.75 6.56 -13.87
C ALA A 389 -4.41 7.73 -14.81
N LEU A 390 -4.47 7.54 -16.14
CA LEU A 390 -4.11 8.52 -17.15
C LEU A 390 -5.29 9.46 -17.45
N ILE A 391 -5.63 10.28 -16.45
CA ILE A 391 -6.85 11.10 -16.42
C ILE A 391 -6.82 12.34 -17.32
N SER A 392 -5.67 12.70 -17.88
CA SER A 392 -5.52 13.89 -18.74
C SER A 392 -5.13 13.51 -20.17
N SER A 393 -5.85 14.04 -21.16
CA SER A 393 -5.52 13.90 -22.59
C SER A 393 -5.00 15.19 -23.21
N ASN A 394 -5.17 16.32 -22.52
CA ASN A 394 -4.73 17.65 -22.95
C ASN A 394 -4.19 18.44 -21.74
N PRO A 395 -3.08 17.99 -21.13
CA PRO A 395 -2.50 18.63 -19.96
C PRO A 395 -2.02 20.06 -20.28
N HIS A 396 -2.18 20.97 -19.32
CA HIS A 396 -1.64 22.34 -19.38
C HIS A 396 -0.58 22.59 -18.31
N THR A 397 -0.48 21.70 -17.32
CA THR A 397 0.51 21.77 -16.24
C THR A 397 1.41 20.53 -16.25
N GLY A 398 2.59 20.67 -15.65
CA GLY A 398 3.53 19.60 -15.37
C GLY A 398 2.91 18.45 -14.59
N LEU A 399 2.06 18.77 -13.61
CA LEU A 399 1.38 17.79 -12.78
C LEU A 399 0.36 16.96 -13.57
N GLU A 400 -0.47 17.61 -14.41
CA GLU A 400 -1.38 16.91 -15.31
C GLU A 400 -0.64 16.04 -16.34
N ALA A 401 0.48 16.55 -16.85
CA ALA A 401 1.30 15.89 -17.86
C ALA A 401 1.86 14.54 -17.39
N LYS A 402 2.12 14.37 -16.08
CA LYS A 402 2.52 13.08 -15.47
C LYS A 402 1.46 11.98 -15.62
N PHE A 403 0.21 12.36 -15.87
CA PHE A 403 -0.95 11.47 -16.03
C PHE A 403 -1.56 11.57 -17.45
N SER A 404 -0.75 11.93 -18.45
CA SER A 404 -1.14 11.97 -19.87
C SER A 404 -0.16 11.19 -20.74
N ILE A 405 -0.66 10.16 -21.42
CA ILE A 405 0.16 9.42 -22.38
C ILE A 405 0.41 10.23 -23.65
N GLU A 406 -0.54 11.07 -24.07
CA GLU A 406 -0.39 11.94 -25.24
C GLU A 406 0.83 12.83 -25.09
N TYR A 407 0.96 13.48 -23.93
CA TYR A 407 2.13 14.27 -23.59
C TYR A 407 3.38 13.39 -23.45
N CYS A 408 3.35 12.34 -22.63
CA CYS A 408 4.53 11.51 -22.37
C CYS A 408 5.11 10.89 -23.64
N ALA A 409 4.25 10.37 -24.52
CA ALA A 409 4.63 9.82 -25.82
C ALA A 409 5.26 10.89 -26.71
N ALA A 410 4.62 12.06 -26.84
CA ALA A 410 5.11 13.13 -27.70
C ALA A 410 6.45 13.71 -27.22
N ALA A 411 6.54 14.04 -25.93
CA ALA A 411 7.75 14.60 -25.33
C ALA A 411 8.92 13.61 -25.40
N ALA A 412 8.70 12.34 -25.03
CA ALA A 412 9.75 11.32 -25.10
C ALA A 412 10.23 11.09 -26.53
N PHE A 413 9.31 11.06 -27.50
CA PHE A 413 9.66 10.85 -28.89
C PHE A 413 10.48 12.00 -29.48
N ILE A 414 10.21 13.25 -29.06
CA ILE A 414 10.97 14.43 -29.49
C ILE A 414 12.33 14.49 -28.79
N ASP A 415 12.35 14.38 -27.47
CA ASP A 415 13.52 14.64 -26.63
C ASP A 415 14.44 13.41 -26.48
N GLY A 416 13.98 12.23 -26.91
CA GLY A 416 14.68 10.96 -26.74
C GLY A 416 14.60 10.36 -25.33
N THR A 417 14.07 11.10 -24.35
CA THR A 417 13.80 10.62 -23.00
C THR A 417 12.82 11.56 -22.28
N LEU A 418 12.44 11.23 -21.06
CA LEU A 418 11.74 12.13 -20.14
C LEU A 418 12.64 12.38 -18.92
N THR A 419 12.71 13.63 -18.48
CA THR A 419 13.44 14.02 -17.27
C THR A 419 12.52 14.83 -16.35
N MET A 420 13.01 15.23 -15.18
CA MET A 420 12.28 16.18 -14.34
C MET A 420 11.92 17.47 -15.10
N ASN A 421 12.85 17.98 -15.91
CA ASN A 421 12.62 19.19 -16.70
C ASN A 421 11.51 19.02 -17.75
N SER A 422 11.26 17.80 -18.25
CA SER A 422 10.16 17.56 -19.18
C SER A 422 8.83 18.01 -18.58
N PHE A 423 8.62 17.81 -17.29
CA PHE A 423 7.34 18.09 -16.62
C PHE A 423 7.25 19.50 -16.02
N THR A 424 7.95 20.51 -16.55
CA THR A 424 7.64 21.91 -16.23
C THR A 424 6.53 22.43 -17.14
N ASP A 425 5.73 23.39 -16.66
CA ASP A 425 4.60 23.94 -17.42
C ASP A 425 5.03 24.48 -18.80
N ASP A 426 6.18 25.15 -18.87
CA ASP A 426 6.76 25.65 -20.13
C ASP A 426 7.08 24.52 -21.12
N GLN A 427 7.67 23.42 -20.62
CA GLN A 427 8.00 22.28 -21.48
C GLN A 427 6.73 21.53 -21.91
N VAL A 428 5.71 21.46 -21.07
CA VAL A 428 4.38 20.91 -21.42
C VAL A 428 3.74 21.71 -22.55
N MET A 429 3.91 23.04 -22.55
CA MET A 429 3.31 23.94 -23.52
C MET A 429 4.14 24.16 -24.79
N ARG A 430 5.31 23.51 -24.95
CA ARG A 430 6.17 23.72 -26.12
C ARG A 430 5.48 23.32 -27.44
N LYS A 431 5.54 24.20 -28.45
CA LYS A 431 4.83 24.01 -29.73
C LYS A 431 5.05 22.65 -30.40
N PRO A 432 6.30 22.12 -30.50
CA PRO A 432 6.52 20.82 -31.13
C PRO A 432 5.81 19.66 -30.41
N VAL A 433 5.83 19.65 -29.08
CA VAL A 433 5.15 18.62 -28.27
C VAL A 433 3.64 18.75 -28.44
N ARG A 434 3.09 19.97 -28.33
CA ARG A 434 1.65 20.22 -28.53
C ARG A 434 1.18 19.79 -29.92
N ALA A 435 2.02 19.93 -30.94
CA ALA A 435 1.70 19.49 -32.30
C ALA A 435 1.70 17.95 -32.42
N LEU A 436 2.70 17.28 -31.85
CA LEU A 436 2.79 15.81 -31.91
C LEU A 436 1.74 15.13 -31.02
N MET A 437 1.38 15.71 -29.87
CA MET A 437 0.31 15.21 -29.00
C MET A 437 -1.00 15.00 -29.76
N LYS A 438 -1.35 15.89 -30.70
CA LYS A 438 -2.57 15.79 -31.54
C LYS A 438 -2.58 14.56 -32.45
N LYS A 439 -1.43 13.92 -32.65
CA LYS A 439 -1.25 12.71 -33.46
C LYS A 439 -1.22 11.44 -32.62
N VAL A 440 -1.28 11.54 -31.28
CA VAL A 440 -1.31 10.38 -30.38
C VAL A 440 -2.76 9.97 -30.12
N ARG A 441 -3.08 8.69 -30.28
CA ARG A 441 -4.41 8.12 -30.07
C ARG A 441 -4.35 6.90 -29.16
N ARG A 442 -5.24 6.85 -28.17
CA ARG A 442 -5.44 5.66 -27.34
C ARG A 442 -6.45 4.73 -28.01
N HIS A 443 -6.28 3.43 -27.82
CA HIS A 443 -7.30 2.44 -28.12
C HIS A 443 -7.34 1.34 -27.05
N ARG A 444 -8.48 0.68 -26.93
CA ARG A 444 -8.67 -0.44 -26.01
C ARG A 444 -8.20 -1.73 -26.67
N ILE A 445 -7.49 -2.54 -25.91
CA ILE A 445 -7.20 -3.94 -26.22
C ILE A 445 -8.25 -4.78 -25.50
N GLU A 446 -8.96 -5.64 -26.23
CA GLU A 446 -9.98 -6.50 -25.63
C GLU A 446 -9.35 -7.64 -24.81
N ASP A 447 -9.81 -7.79 -23.58
CA ASP A 447 -9.48 -8.87 -22.65
C ASP A 447 -10.61 -8.99 -21.61
N SER A 448 -10.85 -10.20 -21.10
CA SER A 448 -11.81 -10.43 -20.02
C SER A 448 -11.27 -10.08 -18.63
N LYS A 449 -9.94 -9.99 -18.49
CA LYS A 449 -9.25 -9.66 -17.24
C LYS A 449 -8.97 -8.16 -17.15
N VAL A 450 -8.77 -7.70 -15.93
CA VAL A 450 -8.39 -6.33 -15.62
C VAL A 450 -6.93 -6.27 -15.21
N TYR A 451 -6.24 -5.21 -15.63
CA TYR A 451 -4.81 -5.01 -15.46
C TYR A 451 -4.53 -3.63 -14.83
N SER A 452 -3.25 -3.27 -14.77
CA SER A 452 -2.76 -1.97 -14.30
C SER A 452 -1.53 -1.57 -15.12
N GLY A 453 -1.04 -0.35 -14.93
CA GLY A 453 0.23 0.09 -15.53
C GLY A 453 1.46 -0.78 -15.16
N LEU A 454 1.32 -1.69 -14.18
CA LEU A 454 2.38 -2.58 -13.71
C LEU A 454 2.26 -4.01 -14.25
N LYS A 455 1.10 -4.43 -14.77
CA LYS A 455 0.81 -5.80 -15.25
C LYS A 455 0.31 -5.81 -16.70
N GLY A 456 0.40 -6.94 -17.39
CA GLY A 456 -0.02 -7.07 -18.79
C GLY A 456 0.97 -6.46 -19.79
N TYR A 457 0.47 -6.01 -20.93
CA TYR A 457 1.27 -5.44 -22.03
C TYR A 457 0.62 -4.18 -22.62
N THR A 458 1.39 -3.45 -23.44
CA THR A 458 0.94 -2.30 -24.22
C THR A 458 1.34 -2.50 -25.68
N ASP A 459 0.41 -2.23 -26.60
CA ASP A 459 0.71 -2.24 -28.03
C ASP A 459 1.00 -0.81 -28.51
N VAL A 460 2.10 -0.60 -29.21
CA VAL A 460 2.51 0.70 -29.77
C VAL A 460 2.60 0.56 -31.28
N THR A 461 2.02 1.53 -32.00
CA THR A 461 2.13 1.65 -33.46
C THR A 461 2.55 3.06 -33.83
N VAL A 462 3.58 3.19 -34.66
CA VAL A 462 3.97 4.46 -35.29
C VAL A 462 3.72 4.37 -36.80
N ARG A 463 3.07 5.38 -37.38
CA ARG A 463 2.92 5.53 -38.84
C ARG A 463 3.69 6.73 -39.36
N THR A 464 4.39 6.53 -40.47
CA THR A 464 5.06 7.56 -41.24
C THR A 464 4.80 7.31 -42.73
N SER A 465 5.21 8.25 -43.58
CA SER A 465 5.17 8.07 -45.04
C SER A 465 5.99 6.88 -45.55
N ARG A 466 6.97 6.42 -44.74
CA ARG A 466 7.79 5.23 -45.03
C ARG A 466 7.08 3.92 -44.69
N GLY A 467 6.03 3.92 -43.87
CA GLY A 467 5.31 2.72 -43.48
C GLY A 467 4.81 2.70 -42.03
N ARG A 468 4.46 1.50 -41.56
CA ARG A 468 3.88 1.25 -40.23
C ARG A 468 4.76 0.34 -39.40
N TYR A 469 5.18 0.84 -38.23
CA TYR A 469 6.06 0.16 -37.28
C TYR A 469 5.29 -0.20 -36.01
N ARG A 470 5.46 -1.40 -35.46
CA ARG A 470 4.66 -1.90 -34.33
C ARG A 470 5.52 -2.64 -33.33
N MET A 471 5.17 -2.52 -32.06
CA MET A 471 5.77 -3.26 -30.97
C MET A 471 4.73 -3.59 -29.91
N ARG A 472 4.75 -4.82 -29.41
CA ARG A 472 4.09 -5.19 -28.16
C ARG A 472 5.13 -5.16 -27.05
N VAL A 473 4.87 -4.41 -25.99
CA VAL A 473 5.75 -4.29 -24.84
C VAL A 473 5.11 -5.01 -23.67
N ASP A 474 5.67 -6.15 -23.28
CA ASP A 474 5.24 -6.99 -22.16
C ASP A 474 6.01 -6.68 -20.87
N LYS A 475 7.31 -6.39 -21.00
CA LYS A 475 8.19 -6.03 -19.88
C LYS A 475 7.99 -4.56 -19.50
N THR A 476 7.75 -4.30 -18.22
CA THR A 476 7.63 -2.93 -17.70
C THR A 476 9.02 -2.34 -17.48
N PRO A 477 9.38 -1.19 -18.09
CA PRO A 477 10.64 -0.50 -17.77
C PRO A 477 10.74 -0.21 -16.28
N GLY A 478 11.85 -0.59 -15.64
CA GLY A 478 12.03 -0.46 -14.20
C GLY A 478 11.68 -1.69 -13.38
N SER A 479 10.98 -2.67 -13.95
CA SER A 479 10.75 -3.98 -13.33
C SER A 479 12.02 -4.83 -13.31
N PRO A 480 12.07 -5.92 -12.51
CA PRO A 480 13.16 -6.90 -12.60
C PRO A 480 13.36 -7.51 -14.00
N ALA A 481 12.32 -7.51 -14.85
CA ALA A 481 12.43 -7.99 -16.23
C ALA A 481 13.01 -6.96 -17.21
N TRP A 482 13.05 -5.68 -16.84
CA TRP A 482 13.68 -4.59 -17.60
C TRP A 482 14.25 -3.54 -16.63
N PRO A 483 15.30 -3.90 -15.87
CA PRO A 483 15.77 -3.07 -14.76
C PRO A 483 16.46 -1.78 -15.26
N LEU A 484 16.54 -0.79 -14.38
CA LEU A 484 17.54 0.27 -14.51
C LEU A 484 18.93 -0.32 -14.27
N THR A 485 19.93 0.16 -15.02
CA THR A 485 21.33 -0.16 -14.73
C THR A 485 21.78 0.48 -13.41
N ASP A 486 22.88 0.01 -12.82
CA ASP A 486 23.41 0.62 -11.59
C ASP A 486 23.82 2.09 -11.82
N ALA A 487 24.32 2.41 -13.01
CA ALA A 487 24.59 3.78 -13.43
C ALA A 487 23.31 4.63 -13.49
N ASP A 488 22.23 4.11 -14.08
CA ASP A 488 20.93 4.80 -14.12
C ASP A 488 20.40 5.07 -12.69
N ARG A 489 20.49 4.07 -11.80
CA ARG A 489 20.05 4.20 -10.40
C ARG A 489 20.87 5.22 -9.64
N LYS A 490 22.19 5.21 -9.80
CA LYS A 490 23.10 6.16 -9.17
C LYS A 490 22.83 7.58 -9.67
N GLU A 491 22.69 7.77 -10.99
CA GLU A 491 22.41 9.10 -11.52
C GLU A 491 21.01 9.60 -11.13
N LYS A 492 20.00 8.73 -11.11
CA LYS A 492 18.67 9.06 -10.57
C LYS A 492 18.76 9.58 -9.13
N PHE A 493 19.55 8.92 -8.27
CA PHE A 493 19.79 9.38 -6.91
C PHE A 493 20.51 10.73 -6.87
N LEU A 494 21.60 10.86 -7.64
CA LEU A 494 22.46 12.04 -7.60
C LEU A 494 21.78 13.29 -8.17
N ASP A 495 20.92 13.18 -9.19
CA ASP A 495 20.14 14.33 -9.69
C ASP A 495 19.34 14.99 -8.55
N GLY A 496 18.73 14.18 -7.68
CA GLY A 496 18.06 14.66 -6.46
C GLY A 496 18.98 15.21 -5.41
N ALA A 497 19.96 14.39 -5.03
CA ALA A 497 20.83 14.70 -3.92
C ALA A 497 21.69 15.95 -4.18
N ARG A 498 22.17 16.17 -5.41
CA ARG A 498 22.97 17.35 -5.76
C ARG A 498 22.15 18.65 -5.65
N ARG A 499 20.92 18.65 -6.17
CA ARG A 499 19.99 19.80 -6.04
C ARG A 499 19.64 20.09 -4.58
N ALA A 500 19.54 19.04 -3.77
CA ALA A 500 19.14 19.14 -2.38
C ALA A 500 20.29 19.52 -1.44
N LEU A 501 21.49 18.97 -1.62
CA LEU A 501 22.58 19.00 -0.63
C LEU A 501 23.91 19.53 -1.18
N GLY A 502 24.03 19.68 -2.50
CA GLY A 502 25.31 19.94 -3.19
C GLY A 502 26.11 18.66 -3.46
N ASP A 503 27.08 18.74 -4.39
CA ASP A 503 27.79 17.59 -4.94
C ASP A 503 28.56 16.74 -3.90
N PRO A 504 29.38 17.32 -3.00
CA PRO A 504 30.14 16.52 -2.04
C PRO A 504 29.24 15.74 -1.08
N ALA A 505 28.18 16.38 -0.57
CA ALA A 505 27.23 15.75 0.35
C ALA A 505 26.37 14.70 -0.36
N ALA A 506 25.99 14.94 -1.62
CA ALA A 506 25.27 13.96 -2.43
C ALA A 506 26.05 12.65 -2.62
N GLY A 507 27.35 12.74 -2.94
CA GLY A 507 28.22 11.58 -3.06
C GLY A 507 28.37 10.82 -1.73
N ALA A 508 28.64 11.55 -0.65
CA ALA A 508 28.78 10.95 0.68
C ALA A 508 27.50 10.22 1.14
N LEU A 509 26.33 10.81 0.92
CA LEU A 509 25.05 10.17 1.27
C LEU A 509 24.79 8.91 0.42
N PHE A 510 25.11 8.94 -0.87
CA PHE A 510 25.01 7.76 -1.72
C PHE A 510 25.89 6.62 -1.20
N ASP A 511 27.13 6.91 -0.82
CA ASP A 511 28.07 5.92 -0.30
C ASP A 511 27.63 5.37 1.06
N GLN A 512 27.07 6.22 1.94
CA GLN A 512 26.47 5.79 3.21
C GLN A 512 25.31 4.81 2.97
N LEU A 513 24.34 5.16 2.11
CA LEU A 513 23.21 4.29 1.81
C LEU A 513 23.65 3.00 1.09
N SER A 514 24.68 3.07 0.26
CA SER A 514 25.24 1.91 -0.46
C SER A 514 25.92 0.90 0.47
N ARG A 515 26.38 1.34 1.65
CA ARG A 515 26.95 0.47 2.69
C ARG A 515 25.94 0.03 3.75
N LEU A 516 24.71 0.54 3.73
CA LEU A 516 23.69 0.24 4.74
C LEU A 516 23.49 -1.28 4.90
N GLY A 517 23.64 -1.78 6.12
CA GLY A 517 23.52 -3.20 6.46
C GLY A 517 24.64 -4.10 5.90
N SER A 518 25.77 -3.54 5.49
CA SER A 518 27.00 -4.29 5.21
C SER A 518 27.87 -4.45 6.47
N ALA A 519 28.85 -5.35 6.44
CA ALA A 519 29.84 -5.47 7.53
C ALA A 519 30.63 -4.16 7.75
N ASP A 520 30.80 -3.38 6.69
CA ASP A 520 31.52 -2.09 6.68
C ASP A 520 30.62 -0.91 7.11
N ASP A 521 29.36 -1.16 7.49
CA ASP A 521 28.42 -0.15 8.03
C ASP A 521 28.78 0.29 9.46
N GLY A 522 29.93 -0.16 9.99
CA GLY A 522 30.49 0.25 11.29
C GLY A 522 29.60 -0.05 12.50
N GLY A 523 28.56 -0.89 12.34
CA GLY A 523 27.51 -1.09 13.35
C GLY A 523 26.66 0.16 13.61
N GLY A 524 26.68 1.14 12.71
CA GLY A 524 26.12 2.48 12.88
C GLY A 524 24.60 2.53 13.10
N ARG A 525 24.15 3.57 13.82
CA ARG A 525 22.72 3.84 14.04
C ARG A 525 22.16 4.50 12.79
N ILE A 526 21.33 3.77 12.04
CA ILE A 526 20.77 4.03 10.69
C ILE A 526 20.58 5.50 10.27
N ALA A 527 20.22 6.41 11.19
CA ALA A 527 19.74 7.74 10.83
C ALA A 527 20.31 8.90 11.66
N ARG A 528 21.18 8.66 12.66
CA ARG A 528 21.92 9.78 13.27
C ARG A 528 23.04 10.30 12.37
N ASP A 529 23.57 9.42 11.52
CA ASP A 529 24.81 9.67 10.79
C ASP A 529 24.58 9.87 9.28
N LEU A 530 23.35 9.63 8.78
CA LEU A 530 23.02 9.96 7.39
C LEU A 530 23.08 11.47 7.19
N ALA A 531 23.85 11.91 6.19
CA ALA A 531 24.00 13.31 5.79
C ALA A 531 22.74 13.85 5.09
N LEU A 532 21.59 13.76 5.76
CA LEU A 532 20.28 14.17 5.26
C LEU A 532 19.92 15.60 5.67
N ARG A 533 20.87 16.37 6.20
CA ARG A 533 20.69 17.78 6.59
C ARG A 533 21.40 18.69 5.58
N ARG A 534 20.81 19.86 5.34
CA ARG A 534 21.48 20.97 4.64
C ARG A 534 22.39 21.73 5.58
#